data_AF-A0A3C1C7M8-F1
#
_entry.id   AF-A0A3C1C7M8-F1
#
_cell.length_a   1.000
_cell.length_b   1.000
_cell.length_c   1.000
_cell.angle_alpha   90.00
_cell.angle_beta   90.00
_cell.angle_gamma   90.00
#
_symmetry.space_group_name_H-M   'P 1'
#
loop_
_entity.id
_entity.type
_entity.pdbx_description
1 polymer ?
#
loop_
_entity_poly.entity_id
_entity_poly.type
_entity_poly.pdbx_seq_one_letter_code
_entity_poly.pdbx_strand_id
1 'polypeptide(L)'
;MNTMDKSEKSRSSQKSHNIRKSRKSQANQELFDWTPPSGIYDGSLPSGERIRVGFRKTSLLDYPARLASVIFFTGCNFRCPWCHNRELVLGEADDLLALDECLSIIEKRKHLVQGVVLTGGEPLLQRIISELIAQIHE
;
A
#
# COMPACT_ATOMS: atom_id res chain seq x y z
N MET A 1 2.76 -49.72 46.85
CA MET A 1 4.11 -49.21 46.57
C MET A 1 4.30 -49.13 45.05
N ASN A 2 4.30 -47.89 44.54
CA ASN A 2 5.02 -47.33 43.37
C ASN A 2 5.08 -48.12 42.04
N THR A 3 4.33 -47.69 41.00
CA THR A 3 4.70 -46.81 39.83
C THR A 3 5.39 -47.56 38.69
N MET A 4 4.77 -47.64 37.49
CA MET A 4 5.12 -46.90 36.26
C MET A 4 6.62 -47.01 35.88
N ASP A 5 7.03 -47.39 34.66
CA ASP A 5 6.62 -46.73 33.42
C ASP A 5 6.87 -47.59 32.15
N LYS A 6 6.08 -47.25 31.13
CA LYS A 6 5.99 -47.80 29.78
C LYS A 6 7.10 -47.23 28.86
N SER A 7 7.06 -47.73 27.62
CA SER A 7 7.60 -47.17 26.36
C SER A 7 9.00 -47.68 25.97
N GLU A 8 9.10 -48.76 25.19
CA GLU A 8 8.86 -48.86 23.73
C GLU A 8 9.77 -47.92 22.94
N LYS A 9 10.90 -48.44 22.46
CA LYS A 9 11.09 -49.03 21.12
C LYS A 9 11.28 -48.00 20.02
N SER A 10 12.31 -48.29 19.21
CA SER A 10 12.54 -47.84 17.84
C SER A 10 13.23 -46.48 17.64
N ARG A 11 14.57 -46.54 17.62
CA ARG A 11 15.41 -45.67 16.79
C ARG A 11 15.01 -45.86 15.31
N SER A 12 14.13 -45.01 14.81
CA SER A 12 13.91 -44.86 13.37
C SER A 12 14.60 -43.58 12.89
N SER A 13 15.31 -43.71 11.77
CA SER A 13 16.04 -42.62 11.11
C SER A 13 15.10 -41.49 10.71
N GLN A 14 15.10 -40.39 11.46
CA GLN A 14 14.64 -39.11 10.94
C GLN A 14 15.82 -38.44 10.25
N LYS A 15 15.95 -38.65 8.94
CA LYS A 15 16.80 -37.83 8.07
C LYS A 15 16.20 -36.42 8.06
N SER A 16 16.72 -35.55 8.91
CA SER A 16 16.45 -34.11 8.88
C SER A 16 16.78 -33.59 7.48
N HIS A 17 15.75 -33.39 6.66
CA HIS A 17 15.87 -32.65 5.41
C HIS A 17 16.14 -31.18 5.78
N ASN A 18 17.41 -30.89 6.05
CA ASN A 18 17.92 -29.53 6.09
C ASN A 18 17.82 -28.98 4.66
N ILE A 19 16.68 -28.39 4.34
CA ILE A 19 16.51 -27.55 3.17
C ILE A 19 17.48 -26.40 3.37
N ARG A 20 18.67 -26.51 2.78
CA ARG A 20 19.59 -25.39 2.59
C ARG A 20 18.80 -24.36 1.78
N LYS A 21 18.11 -23.44 2.45
CA LYS A 21 17.61 -22.21 1.86
C LYS A 21 18.82 -21.56 1.18
N SER A 22 18.89 -21.68 -0.15
CA SER A 22 20.01 -21.15 -0.91
C SER A 22 20.14 -19.66 -0.58
N ARG A 23 21.35 -19.11 -0.53
CA ARG A 23 21.57 -17.66 -0.31
C ARG A 23 20.70 -16.76 -1.21
N LYS A 24 20.21 -17.26 -2.35
CA LYS A 24 19.26 -16.55 -3.23
C LYS A 24 17.88 -16.29 -2.59
N SER A 25 17.42 -17.13 -1.65
CA SER A 25 16.11 -16.94 -1.02
C SER A 25 16.11 -15.87 0.07
N GLN A 26 17.26 -15.56 0.67
CA GLN A 26 17.40 -14.46 1.63
C GLN A 26 17.51 -13.10 0.91
N ALA A 27 18.23 -13.03 -0.22
CA ALA A 27 18.34 -11.81 -1.00
C ALA A 27 16.98 -11.31 -1.56
N ASN A 28 16.07 -12.22 -1.92
CA ASN A 28 14.71 -11.86 -2.32
C ASN A 28 13.83 -11.38 -1.16
N GLN A 29 14.19 -11.69 0.08
CA GLN A 29 13.46 -11.25 1.27
C GLN A 29 13.83 -9.80 1.63
N GLU A 30 15.11 -9.44 1.53
CA GLU A 30 15.58 -8.06 1.73
C GLU A 30 15.10 -7.10 0.60
N LEU A 31 14.89 -7.62 -0.60
CA LEU A 31 14.22 -6.90 -1.71
C LEU A 31 12.76 -6.55 -1.42
N PHE A 32 12.12 -7.24 -0.48
CA PHE A 32 10.72 -7.03 -0.09
C PHE A 32 10.56 -6.16 1.17
N ASP A 33 11.64 -5.95 1.93
CA ASP A 33 11.74 -4.96 3.02
C ASP A 33 12.10 -3.56 2.48
N TRP A 34 11.63 -3.23 1.27
CA TRP A 34 11.82 -1.90 0.69
C TRP A 34 10.97 -0.89 1.48
N THR A 35 11.62 -0.20 2.40
CA THR A 35 11.09 1.02 3.03
C THR A 35 11.63 2.20 2.20
N PRO A 36 10.78 3.05 1.61
CA PRO A 36 11.26 4.20 0.86
C PRO A 36 12.06 5.10 1.81
N PRO A 37 13.11 5.79 1.34
CA PRO A 37 13.89 6.72 2.17
C PRO A 37 13.07 7.82 2.84
N SER A 38 11.87 8.07 2.32
CA SER A 38 11.00 9.19 2.67
C SER A 38 9.89 8.86 3.67
N GLY A 39 9.70 7.60 4.09
CA GLY A 39 8.65 7.23 5.06
C GLY A 39 7.21 7.37 4.54
N ILE A 40 6.97 7.67 3.26
CA ILE A 40 5.68 8.07 2.64
C ILE A 40 4.48 7.10 2.83
N TYR A 41 4.70 5.91 3.39
CA TYR A 41 3.69 4.84 3.52
C TYR A 41 3.20 4.60 4.95
N ASP A 42 3.77 5.28 5.96
CA ASP A 42 3.11 5.39 7.25
C ASP A 42 1.96 6.40 7.12
N GLY A 43 0.85 6.18 7.83
CA GLY A 43 -0.32 7.06 7.80
C GLY A 43 -0.06 8.46 8.42
N SER A 44 1.19 8.84 8.60
CA SER A 44 1.68 10.08 9.18
C SER A 44 3.16 10.18 8.87
N LEU A 45 3.56 11.09 7.98
CA LEU A 45 4.97 11.40 7.72
C LEU A 45 5.74 11.48 9.06
N PRO A 46 7.06 11.22 9.11
CA PRO A 46 7.86 11.34 10.34
C PRO A 46 7.70 12.70 11.07
N SER A 47 7.22 13.72 10.36
CA SER A 47 6.86 15.07 10.83
C SER A 47 5.46 15.21 11.46
N GLY A 48 4.63 14.16 11.52
CA GLY A 48 3.23 14.23 11.95
C GLY A 48 2.27 14.76 10.89
N GLU A 49 2.73 14.90 9.65
CA GLU A 49 2.04 15.57 8.56
C GLU A 49 1.12 14.58 7.80
N ARG A 50 -0.11 15.04 7.49
CA ARG A 50 -1.18 14.25 6.85
C ARG A 50 -0.78 13.86 5.42
N ILE A 51 -1.26 12.71 4.93
CA ILE A 51 -1.01 12.22 3.57
C ILE A 51 -1.38 13.29 2.55
N ARG A 52 -0.45 13.59 1.64
CA ARG A 52 -0.59 14.59 0.58
C ARG A 52 -0.83 13.89 -0.77
N VAL A 53 -1.85 14.33 -1.50
CA VAL A 53 -2.32 13.70 -2.75
C VAL A 53 -2.55 14.74 -3.85
N GLY A 54 -2.26 14.37 -5.09
CA GLY A 54 -2.75 15.09 -6.25
C GLY A 54 -4.24 14.83 -6.42
N PHE A 55 -5.01 15.82 -6.88
CA PHE A 55 -6.46 15.67 -6.94
C PHE A 55 -7.05 16.25 -8.22
N ARG A 56 -7.78 15.39 -8.96
CA ARG A 56 -8.63 15.83 -10.08
C ARG A 56 -10.09 15.70 -9.69
N LYS A 57 -10.74 16.86 -9.52
CA LYS A 57 -12.14 17.00 -9.07
C LYS A 57 -13.16 16.26 -9.92
N THR A 58 -12.91 16.08 -11.22
CA THR A 58 -13.86 15.49 -12.16
C THR A 58 -13.11 14.86 -13.32
N SER A 59 -13.47 13.62 -13.65
CA SER A 59 -13.00 12.86 -14.78
C SER A 59 -14.12 12.03 -15.39
N LEU A 60 -14.06 11.88 -16.71
CA LEU A 60 -14.91 11.00 -17.51
C LEU A 60 -14.13 9.82 -18.11
N LEU A 61 -12.81 9.77 -17.90
CA LEU A 61 -11.92 8.83 -18.58
C LEU A 61 -11.57 7.60 -17.72
N ASP A 62 -11.27 7.80 -16.44
CA ASP A 62 -10.69 6.73 -15.60
C ASP A 62 -11.75 5.85 -14.90
N TYR A 63 -13.03 6.21 -15.00
CA TYR A 63 -14.14 5.35 -14.60
C TYR A 63 -15.16 5.28 -15.74
N PRO A 64 -15.16 4.18 -16.53
CA PRO A 64 -16.08 4.04 -17.66
C PRO A 64 -17.54 4.27 -17.26
N ALA A 65 -18.23 5.10 -18.04
CA ALA A 65 -19.63 5.46 -17.86
C ALA A 65 -19.99 6.13 -16.51
N ARG A 66 -19.01 6.66 -15.76
CA ARG A 66 -19.25 7.36 -14.49
C ARG A 66 -18.47 8.66 -14.42
N LEU A 67 -19.10 9.69 -13.85
CA LEU A 67 -18.39 10.92 -13.48
C LEU A 67 -17.62 10.65 -12.18
N ALA A 68 -16.30 10.64 -12.24
CA ALA A 68 -15.46 10.26 -11.11
C ALA A 68 -14.55 11.39 -10.62
N SER A 69 -14.19 11.36 -9.34
CA SER A 69 -13.05 12.12 -8.82
C SER A 69 -11.81 11.21 -8.81
N VAL A 70 -10.63 11.76 -9.09
CA VAL A 70 -9.38 10.98 -9.12
C VAL A 70 -8.43 11.50 -8.06
N ILE A 71 -7.99 10.59 -7.19
CA ILE A 71 -7.00 10.83 -6.15
C ILE A 71 -5.68 10.20 -6.60
N PHE A 72 -4.64 11.01 -6.70
CA PHE A 72 -3.30 10.60 -7.08
C PHE A 72 -2.40 10.55 -5.84
N PHE A 73 -2.13 9.34 -5.34
CA PHE A 73 -1.25 9.12 -4.20
C PHE A 73 0.20 9.37 -4.55
N THR A 74 0.95 9.86 -3.57
CA THR A 74 2.40 9.98 -3.63
C THR A 74 3.08 8.68 -3.19
N GLY A 75 4.29 8.48 -3.67
CA GLY A 75 5.09 7.28 -3.43
C GLY A 75 4.76 6.14 -4.40
N CYS A 76 5.79 5.58 -5.03
CA CYS A 76 5.70 4.35 -5.81
C CYS A 76 6.96 3.52 -5.58
N ASN A 77 6.82 2.20 -5.49
CA ASN A 77 7.94 1.25 -5.40
C ASN A 77 8.61 0.99 -6.77
N PHE A 78 8.05 1.53 -7.86
CA PHE A 78 8.65 1.46 -9.20
C PHE A 78 9.27 2.79 -9.62
N ARG A 79 10.23 2.73 -10.56
CA ARG A 79 10.87 3.89 -11.22
C ARG A 79 10.74 3.73 -12.74
N CYS A 80 9.52 3.59 -13.23
CA CYS A 80 9.25 3.31 -14.63
C CYS A 80 9.81 4.42 -15.54
N PRO A 81 10.59 4.08 -16.59
CA PRO A 81 11.18 5.08 -17.49
C PRO A 81 10.14 5.87 -18.29
N TRP A 82 8.89 5.42 -18.34
CA TRP A 82 7.78 6.06 -19.05
C TRP A 82 6.70 6.58 -18.10
N CYS A 83 7.02 6.74 -16.80
CA CYS A 83 6.06 7.25 -15.84
C CYS A 83 5.61 8.65 -16.25
N HIS A 84 4.29 8.86 -16.33
CA HIS A 84 3.69 10.15 -16.65
C HIS A 84 3.72 11.10 -15.43
N ASN A 85 3.60 10.55 -14.22
CA ASN A 85 3.50 11.31 -12.97
C ASN A 85 4.74 11.10 -12.10
N ARG A 86 5.93 11.36 -12.65
CA ARG A 86 7.22 11.10 -11.97
C ARG A 86 7.37 11.87 -10.67
N GLU A 87 6.85 13.10 -10.64
CA GLU A 87 6.80 13.96 -9.46
C GLU A 87 6.08 13.31 -8.26
N LEU A 88 5.05 12.49 -8.50
CA LEU A 88 4.35 11.79 -7.43
C LEU A 88 5.19 10.68 -6.81
N VAL A 89 6.16 10.12 -7.55
CA VAL A 89 6.92 8.95 -7.10
C VAL A 89 7.77 9.26 -5.87
N LEU A 90 8.32 10.47 -5.80
CA LEU A 90 9.13 10.95 -4.68
C LEU A 90 8.38 11.96 -3.78
N GLY A 91 7.13 12.31 -4.11
CA GLY A 91 6.36 13.30 -3.37
C GLY A 91 6.83 14.74 -3.62
N GLU A 92 7.41 14.99 -4.80
CA GLU A 92 7.98 16.28 -5.20
C GLU A 92 6.98 17.14 -6.01
N ALA A 93 5.71 16.73 -6.10
CA ALA A 93 4.69 17.49 -6.80
C ALA A 93 4.29 18.75 -6.01
N ASP A 94 4.18 19.88 -6.71
CA ASP A 94 3.90 21.18 -6.07
C ASP A 94 2.41 21.33 -5.65
N ASP A 95 1.49 20.74 -6.41
CA ASP A 95 0.03 20.92 -6.26
C ASP A 95 -0.65 19.80 -5.43
N LEU A 96 -0.03 19.40 -4.32
CA LEU A 96 -0.58 18.35 -3.46
C LEU A 96 -1.52 18.93 -2.39
N LEU A 97 -2.70 18.31 -2.23
CA LEU A 97 -3.67 18.61 -1.17
C LEU A 97 -3.54 17.64 -0.01
N ALA A 98 -3.97 18.03 1.19
CA ALA A 98 -4.15 17.06 2.26
C ALA A 98 -5.29 16.09 1.90
N LEU A 99 -5.13 14.80 2.23
CA LEU A 99 -6.14 13.79 1.95
C LEU A 99 -7.51 14.15 2.57
N ASP A 100 -7.51 14.69 3.79
CA ASP A 100 -8.72 15.12 4.50
C ASP A 100 -9.46 16.24 3.73
N GLU A 101 -8.72 17.17 3.12
CA GLU A 101 -9.28 18.23 2.27
C GLU A 101 -9.87 17.64 0.98
N CYS A 102 -9.16 16.70 0.35
CA CYS A 102 -9.62 15.98 -0.83
C CYS A 102 -10.95 15.25 -0.55
N LEU A 103 -11.02 14.50 0.56
CA LEU A 103 -12.24 13.82 1.00
C LEU A 103 -13.38 14.78 1.27
N SER A 104 -13.10 15.91 1.92
CA SER A 104 -14.09 16.96 2.16
C SER A 104 -14.67 17.54 0.86
N ILE A 105 -13.86 17.64 -0.20
CA ILE A 105 -14.34 18.11 -1.52
C ILE A 105 -15.21 17.04 -2.18
N ILE A 106 -14.84 15.76 -2.09
CA ILE A 106 -15.61 14.64 -2.63
C ILE A 106 -16.98 14.57 -1.93
N GLU A 107 -17.01 14.68 -0.59
CA GLU A 107 -18.22 14.68 0.22
C GLU A 107 -19.23 15.74 -0.25
N LYS A 108 -18.76 16.99 -0.40
CA LYS A 108 -19.58 18.11 -0.90
C LYS A 108 -20.14 17.87 -2.32
N ARG A 109 -19.51 17.00 -3.10
CA ARG A 109 -19.84 16.68 -4.50
C ARG A 109 -20.46 15.30 -4.66
N LYS A 110 -20.87 14.61 -3.59
CA LYS A 110 -21.52 13.28 -3.65
C LYS A 110 -22.74 13.22 -4.58
N HIS A 111 -23.46 14.33 -4.74
CA HIS A 111 -24.61 14.42 -5.65
C HIS A 111 -24.23 14.46 -7.15
N LEU A 112 -22.96 14.69 -7.49
CA LEU A 112 -22.45 14.73 -8.87
C LEU A 112 -21.53 13.55 -9.17
N VAL A 113 -20.65 13.21 -8.22
CA VAL A 113 -19.59 12.22 -8.37
C VAL A 113 -20.14 10.83 -8.09
N GLN A 114 -20.09 9.95 -9.09
CA GLN A 114 -20.60 8.57 -9.04
C GLN A 114 -19.51 7.55 -8.68
N GLY A 115 -18.26 7.98 -8.56
CA GLY A 115 -17.15 7.11 -8.20
C GLY A 115 -15.89 7.89 -7.85
N VAL A 116 -15.00 7.23 -7.12
CA VAL A 116 -13.68 7.75 -6.80
C VAL A 116 -12.64 6.77 -7.33
N VAL A 117 -11.63 7.28 -8.03
CA VAL A 117 -10.52 6.50 -8.58
C VAL A 117 -9.29 6.78 -7.74
N LEU A 118 -8.75 5.74 -7.12
CA LEU A 118 -7.52 5.77 -6.34
C LEU A 118 -6.37 5.32 -7.26
N THR A 119 -5.42 6.21 -7.54
CA THR A 119 -4.32 5.99 -8.49
C THR A 119 -3.11 6.85 -8.09
N GLY A 120 -2.20 7.21 -9.00
CA GLY A 120 -1.03 8.04 -8.73
C GLY A 120 0.27 7.27 -8.85
N GLY A 121 1.07 7.26 -7.79
CA GLY A 121 2.19 6.35 -7.63
C GLY A 121 1.71 4.90 -7.51
N GLU A 122 1.81 4.31 -6.33
CA GLU A 122 1.20 3.02 -6.04
C GLU A 122 0.28 3.15 -4.82
N PRO A 123 -1.05 3.26 -5.02
CA PRO A 123 -2.00 3.50 -3.92
C PRO A 123 -2.00 2.35 -2.91
N LEU A 124 -1.71 1.11 -3.32
CA LEU A 124 -1.72 -0.04 -2.43
C LEU A 124 -0.55 -0.10 -1.45
N LEU A 125 0.46 0.79 -1.60
CA LEU A 125 1.51 0.93 -0.60
C LEU A 125 1.03 1.69 0.64
N GLN A 126 -0.08 2.43 0.54
CA GLN A 126 -0.62 3.20 1.64
C GLN A 126 -1.32 2.26 2.63
N ARG A 127 -0.86 2.24 3.89
CA ARG A 127 -1.43 1.36 4.92
C ARG A 127 -2.91 1.64 5.19
N ILE A 128 -3.34 2.89 5.03
CA ILE A 128 -4.71 3.34 5.29
C ILE A 128 -5.68 3.07 4.13
N ILE A 129 -5.23 2.42 3.04
CA ILE A 129 -6.02 2.34 1.80
C ILE A 129 -7.33 1.57 2.00
N SER A 130 -7.33 0.57 2.89
CA SER A 130 -8.52 -0.23 3.18
C SER A 130 -9.58 0.59 3.92
N GLU A 131 -9.17 1.34 4.94
CA GLU A 131 -10.03 2.23 5.71
C GLU A 131 -10.58 3.34 4.81
N LEU A 132 -9.74 3.88 3.93
CA LEU A 132 -10.14 4.91 2.98
C LEU A 132 -11.23 4.43 2.00
N ILE A 133 -11.07 3.22 1.46
CA ILE A 133 -12.08 2.63 0.55
C ILE A 133 -13.40 2.44 1.29
N ALA A 134 -13.38 1.97 2.54
CA ALA A 134 -14.58 1.82 3.36
C ALA A 134 -15.26 3.17 3.58
N GLN A 135 -14.50 4.20 3.97
CA GLN A 135 -15.01 5.56 4.20
C GLN A 135 -15.63 6.18 2.94
N ILE A 136 -15.05 5.95 1.75
CA ILE A 136 -15.57 6.48 0.48
C ILE A 136 -16.86 5.78 0.05
N HIS A 137 -17.02 4.51 0.40
CA HIS A 137 -18.18 3.71 0.02
C HIS A 137 -19.43 4.04 0.86
N GLU A 138 -19.27 4.66 2.02
CA GLU A 138 -20.35 5.16 2.90
C GLU A 138 -21.00 6.46 2.37
#